data_AF-A0A220W2S4-F1
#
_entry.id   AF-A0A220W2S4-F1
#
_cell.length_a   1.000
_cell.length_b   1.000
_cell.length_c   1.000
_cell.angle_alpha   90.00
_cell.angle_beta   90.00
_cell.angle_gamma   90.00
#
_symmetry.space_group_name_H-M   'P 1'
#
loop_
_entity.id
_entity.type
_entity.pdbx_description
1 polymer ?
#
loop_
_entity_poly.entity_id
_entity_poly.type
_entity_poly.pdbx_seq_one_letter_code
_entity_poly.pdbx_strand_id
1 'polypeptide(L)'
;MVNWSMGTLAGAAWLLSACNGMASNGAAVQPSRGEVAIAASPVGASAVMRTADAIMAGQAAEESSDAAAMRAAARTLESLGARPDGDQAVSLSRGWNEKASLIDPSVSPPVYRGRALGPSYKKGLVSATSRVSIAQIFLAGKKASVALVPVSEKPVSIEVSDGEGKKICSRHTSSRPANCEWLPLFTERYQINIRTSESRPVPYYLVSN
;
A
#
# COMPACT_ATOMS: atom_id res chain seq x y z
N MET A 1 38.94 -33.77 -0.23
CA MET A 1 38.17 -35.01 -0.43
C MET A 1 37.00 -34.66 -1.33
N VAL A 2 37.13 -34.99 -2.61
CA VAL A 2 36.16 -34.71 -3.67
C VAL A 2 35.64 -36.07 -4.12
N ASN A 3 34.33 -36.28 -4.06
CA ASN A 3 33.72 -37.47 -4.66
C ASN A 3 32.22 -37.27 -4.90
N TRP A 4 31.82 -36.90 -6.12
CA TRP A 4 30.42 -37.01 -6.56
C TRP A 4 30.39 -37.72 -7.91
N SER A 5 29.75 -38.88 -7.90
CA SER A 5 29.68 -39.87 -8.96
C SER A 5 28.80 -39.41 -10.13
N MET A 6 29.26 -39.71 -11.34
CA MET A 6 28.49 -39.69 -12.58
C MET A 6 27.52 -40.87 -12.64
N GLY A 7 26.33 -40.63 -13.18
CA GLY A 7 25.37 -41.66 -13.58
C GLY A 7 24.63 -41.24 -14.85
N THR A 8 25.12 -41.71 -15.99
CA THR A 8 24.45 -41.72 -17.30
C THR A 8 23.44 -42.86 -17.38
N LEU A 9 22.33 -42.70 -18.11
CA LEU A 9 21.76 -43.74 -18.97
C LEU A 9 20.79 -43.14 -20.01
N ALA A 10 20.84 -43.73 -21.20
CA ALA A 10 20.21 -43.34 -22.46
C ALA A 10 18.77 -43.86 -22.60
N GLY A 11 18.02 -43.34 -23.58
CA GLY A 11 16.72 -43.90 -23.96
C GLY A 11 16.17 -43.30 -25.26
N ALA A 12 16.05 -44.13 -26.28
CA ALA A 12 15.80 -43.79 -27.68
C ALA A 12 14.35 -43.41 -28.06
N ALA A 13 14.24 -42.76 -29.21
CA ALA A 13 13.03 -42.37 -29.91
C ALA A 13 12.23 -43.55 -30.50
N TRP A 14 10.91 -43.39 -30.63
CA TRP A 14 10.09 -44.01 -31.69
C TRP A 14 8.94 -43.09 -32.10
N LEU A 15 8.84 -42.86 -33.42
CA LEU A 15 7.69 -42.34 -34.16
C LEU A 15 6.55 -43.35 -34.13
N LEU A 16 5.30 -42.91 -34.25
CA LEU A 16 4.29 -43.56 -35.10
C LEU A 16 3.11 -42.63 -35.39
N SER A 17 2.73 -42.67 -36.65
CA SER A 17 1.65 -41.98 -37.35
C SER A 17 0.36 -42.80 -37.30
N ALA A 18 -0.81 -42.17 -37.27
CA ALA A 18 -2.02 -42.67 -37.98
C ALA A 18 -3.19 -41.67 -37.91
N CYS A 19 -3.83 -41.50 -39.07
CA CYS A 19 -5.08 -40.79 -39.33
C CYS A 19 -6.31 -41.63 -38.97
N ASN A 20 -7.46 -40.94 -38.82
CA ASN A 20 -8.88 -41.32 -39.01
C ASN A 20 -9.70 -40.70 -37.88
N GLY A 21 -10.87 -40.09 -38.06
CA GLY A 21 -11.79 -39.92 -39.18
C GLY A 21 -13.13 -39.45 -38.59
N MET A 22 -13.81 -38.53 -39.29
CA MET A 22 -15.23 -38.16 -39.27
C MET A 22 -16.06 -38.27 -37.97
N ALA A 23 -16.58 -37.12 -37.51
CA ALA A 23 -17.96 -36.99 -37.08
C ALA A 23 -18.43 -35.55 -37.21
N SER A 24 -19.13 -35.27 -38.31
CA SER A 24 -19.91 -34.05 -38.51
C SER A 24 -21.20 -34.17 -37.70
N ASN A 25 -21.34 -33.42 -36.61
CA ASN A 25 -22.63 -33.20 -35.97
C ASN A 25 -22.84 -31.71 -35.79
N GLY A 26 -23.94 -31.23 -36.37
CA GLY A 26 -24.36 -29.85 -36.30
C GLY A 26 -24.70 -29.44 -34.87
N ALA A 27 -24.24 -28.26 -34.49
CA ALA A 27 -24.85 -27.44 -33.47
C ALA A 27 -24.75 -25.99 -33.93
N ALA A 28 -25.88 -25.31 -33.92
CA ALA A 28 -26.02 -23.91 -34.28
C ALA A 28 -25.00 -23.06 -33.51
N VAL A 29 -24.19 -22.29 -34.23
CA VAL A 29 -23.34 -21.25 -33.65
C VAL A 29 -24.27 -20.13 -33.16
N GLN A 30 -24.58 -20.13 -31.86
CA GLN A 30 -25.01 -18.92 -31.19
C GLN A 30 -23.81 -17.97 -31.13
N PRO A 31 -23.92 -16.72 -31.59
CA PRO A 31 -22.93 -15.72 -31.26
C PRO A 31 -23.04 -15.46 -29.76
N SER A 32 -22.14 -16.07 -28.98
CA SER A 32 -21.89 -15.60 -27.63
C SER A 32 -21.49 -14.14 -27.77
N ARG A 33 -22.36 -13.25 -27.29
CA ARG A 33 -21.97 -11.90 -26.92
C ARG A 33 -20.70 -12.07 -26.11
N GLY A 34 -19.58 -11.62 -26.66
CA GLY A 34 -18.35 -11.47 -25.91
C GLY A 34 -18.68 -10.59 -24.73
N GLU A 35 -18.94 -11.22 -23.59
CA GLU A 35 -18.90 -10.57 -22.32
C GLU A 35 -17.46 -10.13 -22.19
N VAL A 36 -17.22 -8.86 -22.51
CA VAL A 36 -15.99 -8.18 -22.17
C VAL A 36 -15.92 -8.33 -20.66
N ALA A 37 -15.21 -9.36 -20.21
CA ALA A 37 -14.75 -9.45 -18.85
C ALA A 37 -13.84 -8.24 -18.69
N ILE A 38 -14.44 -7.15 -18.23
CA ILE A 38 -13.71 -6.04 -17.62
C ILE A 38 -13.04 -6.71 -16.44
N ALA A 39 -11.81 -7.18 -16.64
CA ALA A 39 -10.95 -7.60 -15.57
C ALA A 39 -10.91 -6.40 -14.63
N ALA A 40 -11.62 -6.53 -13.51
CA ALA A 40 -11.53 -5.56 -12.45
C ALA A 40 -10.03 -5.51 -12.09
N SER A 41 -9.39 -4.40 -12.45
CA SER A 41 -8.23 -3.92 -11.70
C SER A 41 -8.58 -3.97 -10.21
N PRO A 42 -7.66 -4.01 -9.25
CA PRO A 42 -8.02 -3.91 -7.84
C PRO A 42 -8.65 -2.53 -7.54
N VAL A 43 -9.91 -2.37 -7.92
CA VAL A 43 -10.83 -1.29 -7.64
C VAL A 43 -11.33 -1.60 -6.24
N GLY A 44 -10.63 -1.09 -5.22
CA GLY A 44 -11.05 -1.39 -3.85
C GLY A 44 -10.39 -0.56 -2.77
N ALA A 45 -9.12 -0.19 -2.92
CA ALA A 45 -8.41 0.60 -1.91
C ALA A 45 -8.64 2.10 -2.07
N SER A 46 -9.01 2.78 -0.99
CA SER A 46 -9.12 4.25 -0.94
C SER A 46 -7.78 4.94 -1.25
N ALA A 47 -7.82 6.22 -1.62
CA ALA A 47 -6.60 7.00 -1.83
C ALA A 47 -5.70 7.00 -0.59
N VAL A 48 -6.30 7.05 0.61
CA VAL A 48 -5.60 6.93 1.90
C VAL A 48 -4.86 5.61 2.01
N MET A 49 -5.50 4.48 1.72
CA MET A 49 -4.83 3.19 1.78
C MET A 49 -3.75 3.01 0.73
N ARG A 50 -3.96 3.50 -0.50
CA ARG A 50 -2.91 3.49 -1.52
C ARG A 50 -1.71 4.35 -1.12
N THR A 51 -1.93 5.48 -0.45
CA THR A 51 -0.86 6.29 0.13
C THR A 51 -0.15 5.49 1.24
N ALA A 52 -0.90 4.83 2.12
CA ALA A 52 -0.35 4.01 3.20
C ALA A 52 0.51 2.85 2.68
N ASP A 53 0.05 2.15 1.64
CA ASP A 53 0.79 1.06 0.98
C ASP A 53 2.04 1.59 0.29
N ALA A 54 1.95 2.75 -0.40
CA ALA A 54 3.11 3.39 -1.01
C ALA A 54 4.13 3.84 0.05
N ILE A 55 3.67 4.28 1.24
CA ILE A 55 4.56 4.64 2.33
C ILE A 55 5.34 3.39 2.79
N MET A 56 4.63 2.31 3.10
CA MET A 56 5.24 1.05 3.52
C MET A 56 6.22 0.49 2.47
N ALA A 57 5.85 0.53 1.18
CA ALA A 57 6.72 0.08 0.09
C ALA A 57 7.99 0.92 -0.02
N GLY A 58 7.89 2.25 0.11
CA GLY A 58 9.05 3.14 0.08
C GLY A 58 9.98 2.96 1.28
N GLN A 59 9.45 2.64 2.46
CA GLN A 59 10.25 2.30 3.64
C GLN A 59 11.04 1.01 3.43
N ALA A 60 10.39 -0.06 2.94
CA ALA A 60 11.05 -1.31 2.64
C ALA A 60 12.15 -1.13 1.57
N ALA A 61 11.89 -0.31 0.55
CA ALA A 61 12.85 0.03 -0.48
C ALA A 61 14.05 0.83 0.04
N GLU A 62 13.81 1.75 0.99
CA GLU A 62 14.86 2.51 1.65
C GLU A 62 15.75 1.58 2.50
N GLU A 63 15.15 0.68 3.28
CA GLU A 63 15.85 -0.31 4.10
C GLU A 63 16.71 -1.26 3.25
N SER A 64 16.24 -1.64 2.06
CA SER A 64 16.99 -2.49 1.12
C SER A 64 17.92 -1.72 0.17
N SER A 65 17.96 -0.38 0.24
CA SER A 65 18.66 0.48 -0.71
C SER A 65 18.27 0.25 -2.18
N ASP A 66 17.02 -0.15 -2.45
CA ASP A 66 16.49 -0.35 -3.80
C ASP A 66 16.03 1.00 -4.41
N ALA A 67 16.89 1.58 -5.25
CA ALA A 67 16.62 2.84 -5.92
C ALA A 67 15.40 2.79 -6.85
N ALA A 68 15.15 1.66 -7.52
CA ALA A 68 14.02 1.53 -8.45
C ALA A 68 12.69 1.49 -7.69
N ALA A 69 12.65 0.73 -6.58
CA ALA A 69 11.48 0.64 -5.71
C ALA A 69 11.21 1.95 -4.96
N MET A 70 12.25 2.65 -4.47
CA MET A 70 12.11 4.00 -3.87
C MET A 70 11.47 4.98 -4.85
N ARG A 71 11.94 5.01 -6.10
CA ARG A 71 11.33 5.84 -7.15
C ARG A 71 9.88 5.41 -7.40
N ALA A 72 9.58 4.12 -7.49
CA ALA A 72 8.23 3.64 -7.72
C ALA A 72 7.25 4.08 -6.61
N ALA A 73 7.66 3.99 -5.34
CA ALA A 73 6.90 4.49 -4.21
C ALA A 73 6.71 6.02 -4.29
N ALA A 74 7.76 6.77 -4.57
CA ALA A 74 7.71 8.22 -4.74
C ALA A 74 6.74 8.65 -5.85
N ARG A 75 6.79 7.99 -7.02
CA ARG A 75 5.84 8.22 -8.12
C ARG A 75 4.40 7.97 -7.71
N THR A 76 4.17 6.92 -6.92
CA THR A 76 2.84 6.58 -6.43
C THR A 76 2.30 7.69 -5.53
N LEU A 77 3.10 8.18 -4.57
CA LEU A 77 2.72 9.31 -3.71
C LEU A 77 2.40 10.58 -4.51
N GLU A 78 3.23 10.94 -5.49
CA GLU A 78 3.02 12.10 -6.36
C GLU A 78 1.72 11.98 -7.16
N SER A 79 1.44 10.80 -7.73
CA SER A 79 0.23 10.53 -8.51
C SER A 79 -1.05 10.63 -7.65
N LEU A 80 -0.94 10.32 -6.37
CA LEU A 80 -2.02 10.43 -5.39
C LEU A 80 -2.26 11.87 -4.91
N GLY A 81 -1.30 12.77 -5.15
CA GLY A 81 -1.27 14.09 -4.52
C GLY A 81 -1.01 14.00 -3.02
N ALA A 82 -0.36 12.93 -2.55
CA ALA A 82 -0.09 12.74 -1.14
C ALA A 82 0.90 13.80 -0.65
N ARG A 83 0.60 14.45 0.47
CA ARG A 83 1.43 15.53 1.03
C ARG A 83 1.69 15.32 2.51
N PRO A 84 2.84 15.76 3.02
CA PRO A 84 3.04 15.74 4.45
C PRO A 84 2.08 16.73 5.12
N ASP A 85 1.58 16.37 6.30
CA ASP A 85 0.80 17.26 7.15
C ASP A 85 1.73 18.30 7.80
N GLY A 86 1.42 19.58 7.61
CA GLY A 86 2.21 20.73 8.07
C GLY A 86 3.22 21.27 7.04
N ASP A 87 3.34 22.60 7.01
CA ASP A 87 4.04 23.34 5.94
C ASP A 87 5.57 23.13 5.88
N GLN A 88 6.17 22.58 6.94
CA GLN A 88 7.62 22.42 7.08
C GLN A 88 8.11 20.97 6.93
N ALA A 89 7.20 20.02 6.76
CA ALA A 89 7.57 18.61 6.69
C ALA A 89 8.11 18.23 5.29
N VAL A 90 9.21 17.48 5.26
CA VAL A 90 9.84 17.03 4.00
C VAL A 90 8.93 16.02 3.30
N SER A 91 8.72 16.20 1.99
CA SER A 91 7.96 15.24 1.20
C SER A 91 8.70 13.91 1.10
N LEU A 92 8.02 12.79 1.38
CA LEU A 92 8.58 11.44 1.24
C LEU A 92 8.94 11.15 -0.22
N SER A 93 8.11 11.60 -1.17
CA SER A 93 8.42 11.47 -2.59
C SER A 93 9.73 12.16 -2.97
N ARG A 94 9.95 13.37 -2.45
CA ARG A 94 11.18 14.14 -2.69
C ARG A 94 12.37 13.43 -2.05
N GLY A 95 12.26 13.09 -0.77
CA GLY A 95 13.34 12.42 -0.03
C GLY A 95 13.75 11.07 -0.64
N TRP A 96 12.79 10.26 -1.11
CA TRP A 96 13.11 9.00 -1.80
C TRP A 96 13.70 9.20 -3.19
N ASN A 97 13.24 10.19 -3.96
CA ASN A 97 13.87 10.51 -5.24
C ASN A 97 15.32 11.00 -5.06
N GLU A 98 15.58 11.83 -4.06
CA GLU A 98 16.93 12.29 -3.72
C GLU A 98 17.83 11.11 -3.33
N LYS A 99 17.39 10.25 -2.39
CA LYS A 99 18.13 9.05 -1.98
C LYS A 99 18.37 8.08 -3.15
N ALA A 100 17.35 7.82 -3.96
CA ALA A 100 17.48 6.95 -5.12
C ALA A 100 18.46 7.50 -6.17
N SER A 101 18.53 8.83 -6.34
CA SER A 101 19.49 9.47 -7.27
C SER A 101 20.93 9.37 -6.77
N LEU A 102 21.15 9.29 -5.45
CA LEU A 102 22.47 9.03 -4.88
C LEU A 102 22.93 7.59 -5.12
N ILE A 103 22.00 6.63 -5.12
CA ILE A 103 22.29 5.21 -5.34
C ILE A 103 22.47 4.90 -6.83
N ASP A 104 21.62 5.46 -7.69
CA ASP A 104 21.65 5.25 -9.13
C ASP A 104 21.50 6.60 -9.85
N PRO A 105 22.60 7.31 -10.13
CA PRO A 105 22.55 8.64 -10.75
C PRO A 105 22.19 8.61 -12.23
N SER A 106 22.16 7.43 -12.87
CA SER A 106 21.87 7.30 -14.31
C SER A 106 20.40 7.60 -14.65
N VAL A 107 19.51 7.49 -13.67
CA VAL A 107 18.07 7.74 -13.83
C VAL A 107 17.71 9.08 -13.19
N SER A 108 17.41 10.05 -14.05
CA SER A 108 16.94 11.37 -13.60
C SER A 108 15.55 11.28 -12.96
N PRO A 109 15.32 11.98 -11.83
CA PRO A 109 14.02 12.01 -11.21
C PRO A 109 13.01 12.71 -12.14
N PRO A 110 11.83 12.11 -12.38
CA PRO A 110 10.78 12.73 -13.17
C PRO A 110 10.26 14.02 -12.53
N VAL A 111 9.93 15.02 -13.36
CA VAL A 111 9.30 16.28 -12.91
C VAL A 111 7.80 16.06 -12.76
N TYR A 112 7.33 15.93 -11.53
CA TYR A 112 5.90 15.83 -11.23
C TYR A 112 5.30 17.20 -10.93
N ARG A 113 4.17 17.52 -11.59
CA ARG A 113 3.30 18.61 -11.16
C ARG A 113 2.31 18.19 -10.07
N GLY A 114 2.25 16.89 -9.77
CA GLY A 114 1.39 16.30 -8.74
C GLY A 114 -0.11 16.61 -8.91
N ARG A 115 -0.94 16.07 -8.01
CA ARG A 115 -2.29 16.61 -7.78
C ARG A 115 -2.22 17.62 -6.64
N ALA A 116 -2.96 18.72 -6.75
CA ALA A 116 -3.01 19.74 -5.71
C ALA A 116 -3.70 19.26 -4.42
N LEU A 117 -4.64 18.31 -4.55
CA LEU A 117 -5.38 17.71 -3.47
C LEU A 117 -5.14 16.20 -3.44
N GLY A 118 -4.90 15.66 -2.26
CA GLY A 118 -4.70 14.24 -2.00
C GLY A 118 -4.58 13.98 -0.49
N PRO A 119 -4.42 12.71 -0.07
CA PRO A 119 -4.28 12.37 1.34
C PRO A 119 -3.11 13.11 2.00
N SER A 120 -3.30 13.55 3.24
CA SER A 120 -2.19 14.01 4.07
C SER A 120 -1.54 12.83 4.78
N TYR A 121 -0.25 12.94 5.10
CA TYR A 121 0.42 11.97 5.96
C TYR A 121 1.32 12.66 6.99
N LYS A 122 1.43 12.09 8.18
CA LYS A 122 2.25 12.61 9.26
C LYS A 122 3.09 11.51 9.87
N LYS A 123 4.39 11.74 10.03
CA LYS A 123 5.25 10.87 10.84
C LYS A 123 5.02 11.17 12.32
N GLY A 124 4.85 10.14 13.12
CA GLY A 124 4.71 10.25 14.57
C GLY A 124 5.55 9.23 15.31
N LEU A 125 5.57 9.38 16.63
CA LEU A 125 6.20 8.47 17.57
C LEU A 125 5.22 8.27 18.73
N VAL A 126 4.91 7.03 19.06
CA VAL A 126 4.20 6.70 20.30
C VAL A 126 5.22 6.24 21.33
N SER A 127 5.24 6.90 22.50
CA SER A 127 6.13 6.51 23.61
C SER A 127 5.82 5.10 24.12
N ALA A 128 6.80 4.49 24.79
CA ALA A 128 6.65 3.18 25.40
C ALA A 128 5.39 3.08 26.27
N THR A 129 4.65 1.97 26.13
CA THR A 129 3.41 1.64 26.87
C THR A 129 2.36 2.76 26.91
N SER A 130 2.39 3.66 25.94
CA SER A 130 1.64 4.92 25.97
C SER A 130 0.66 5.06 24.79
N ARG A 131 0.00 6.22 24.74
CA ARG A 131 -0.94 6.64 23.71
C ARG A 131 -0.57 8.04 23.22
N VAL A 132 -0.73 8.26 21.92
CA VAL A 132 -0.85 9.59 21.32
C VAL A 132 -2.30 9.80 20.89
N SER A 133 -2.85 10.98 21.17
CA SER A 133 -4.19 11.39 20.75
C SER A 133 -4.11 12.56 19.79
N ILE A 134 -4.77 12.43 18.64
CA ILE A 134 -4.82 13.43 17.58
C ILE A 134 -6.27 13.74 17.32
N ALA A 135 -6.61 15.03 17.24
CA ALA A 135 -7.96 15.45 16.92
C ALA A 135 -8.03 16.02 15.51
N GLN A 136 -8.95 15.52 14.69
CA GLN A 136 -9.13 15.95 13.30
C GLN A 136 -10.60 16.16 13.00
N ILE A 137 -10.92 17.21 12.24
CA ILE A 137 -12.29 17.47 11.78
C ILE A 137 -12.52 16.69 10.49
N PHE A 138 -13.64 15.97 10.43
CA PHE A 138 -14.12 15.33 9.20
C PHE A 138 -15.48 15.94 8.82
N LEU A 139 -15.72 16.05 7.52
CA LEU A 139 -16.91 16.74 6.98
C LEU A 139 -18.07 15.76 6.82
N ALA A 140 -19.28 16.19 7.19
CA ALA A 140 -20.51 15.45 6.99
C ALA A 140 -20.68 15.00 5.53
N GLY A 141 -21.13 13.77 5.31
CA GLY A 141 -21.44 13.25 3.98
C GLY A 141 -20.21 13.02 3.08
N LYS A 142 -18.98 13.28 3.56
CA LYS A 142 -17.75 12.88 2.88
C LYS A 142 -17.17 11.65 3.56
N LYS A 143 -16.86 10.60 2.79
CA LYS A 143 -16.20 9.41 3.33
C LYS A 143 -14.89 9.83 4.02
N ALA A 144 -14.79 9.52 5.31
CA ALA A 144 -13.59 9.71 6.11
C ALA A 144 -12.76 8.42 6.09
N SER A 145 -11.45 8.56 5.99
CA SER A 145 -10.52 7.44 6.02
C SER A 145 -9.24 7.84 6.74
N VAL A 146 -8.78 6.98 7.64
CA VAL A 146 -7.49 7.09 8.29
C VAL A 146 -6.77 5.75 8.24
N ALA A 147 -5.48 5.79 7.93
CA ALA A 147 -4.63 4.61 7.93
C ALA A 147 -3.41 4.81 8.84
N LEU A 148 -3.11 3.79 9.63
CA LEU A 148 -1.90 3.69 10.45
C LEU A 148 -0.89 2.79 9.74
N VAL A 149 0.27 3.35 9.39
CA VAL A 149 1.40 2.61 8.79
C VAL A 149 2.46 2.38 9.86
N PRO A 150 2.78 1.12 10.19
CA PRO A 150 3.88 0.81 11.09
C PRO A 150 5.23 1.09 10.40
N VAL A 151 6.18 1.70 11.14
CA VAL A 151 7.55 1.93 10.63
C VAL A 151 8.51 0.78 10.98
N SER A 152 8.07 -0.14 11.84
CA SER A 152 8.81 -1.35 12.22
C SER A 152 7.80 -2.45 12.50
N GLU A 153 8.23 -3.72 12.58
CA GLU A 153 7.37 -4.86 12.90
C GLU A 153 6.86 -4.91 14.36
N LYS A 154 6.77 -3.74 15.01
CA LYS A 154 6.35 -3.57 16.38
C LYS A 154 4.84 -3.30 16.46
N PRO A 155 4.10 -4.01 17.35
CA PRO A 155 2.67 -3.80 17.53
C PRO A 155 2.30 -2.36 17.87
N VAL A 156 1.41 -1.80 17.06
CA VAL A 156 0.73 -0.53 17.26
C VAL A 156 -0.76 -0.71 16.95
N SER A 157 -1.60 0.16 17.51
CA SER A 157 -3.04 0.14 17.27
C SER A 157 -3.57 1.54 17.03
N ILE A 158 -4.63 1.62 16.25
CA ILE A 158 -5.41 2.82 15.99
C ILE A 158 -6.83 2.61 16.49
N GLU A 159 -7.36 3.60 17.21
CA GLU A 159 -8.75 3.68 17.63
C GLU A 159 -9.29 5.06 17.25
N VAL A 160 -10.45 5.09 16.59
CA VAL A 160 -11.14 6.31 16.20
C VAL A 160 -12.44 6.41 16.97
N SER A 161 -12.72 7.56 17.57
CA SER A 161 -14.00 7.89 18.20
C SER A 161 -14.53 9.25 17.72
N ASP A 162 -15.86 9.42 17.75
CA ASP A 162 -16.51 10.70 17.43
C ASP A 162 -16.41 11.73 18.58
N GLY A 163 -17.09 12.87 18.43
CA GLY A 163 -17.09 13.97 19.39
C GLY A 163 -17.73 13.62 20.74
N GLU A 164 -18.56 12.58 20.79
CA GLU A 164 -19.20 12.06 22.01
C GLU A 164 -18.38 10.92 22.65
N GLY A 165 -17.26 10.55 22.04
CA GLY A 165 -16.40 9.45 22.49
C GLY A 165 -16.90 8.06 22.10
N LYS A 166 -17.95 7.96 21.27
CA LYS A 166 -18.38 6.67 20.74
C LYS A 166 -17.35 6.14 19.76
N LYS A 167 -16.98 4.88 19.95
CA LYS A 167 -15.99 4.19 19.13
C LYS A 167 -16.53 3.92 17.73
N ILE A 168 -15.82 4.42 16.72
CA ILE A 168 -16.11 4.22 15.30
C ILE A 168 -15.34 3.02 14.77
N CYS A 169 -14.06 2.92 15.10
CA CYS A 169 -13.19 1.88 14.59
C CYS A 169 -12.03 1.60 15.57
N SER A 170 -11.56 0.36 15.60
CA SER A 170 -10.35 -0.02 16.32
C SER A 170 -9.64 -1.15 15.58
N ARG A 171 -8.33 -1.02 15.35
CA ARG A 171 -7.50 -1.97 14.61
C ARG A 171 -6.11 -2.06 15.24
N HIS A 172 -5.54 -3.26 15.18
CA HIS A 172 -4.15 -3.53 15.57
C HIS A 172 -3.33 -3.86 14.32
N THR A 173 -2.05 -3.50 14.34
CA THR A 173 -1.11 -3.90 13.29
C THR A 173 0.33 -3.95 13.79
N SER A 174 1.17 -4.70 13.08
CA SER A 174 2.61 -4.74 13.27
C SER A 174 3.37 -4.63 11.94
N SER A 175 2.86 -5.23 10.86
CA SER A 175 3.60 -5.33 9.58
C SER A 175 2.86 -4.81 8.34
N ARG A 176 1.59 -4.42 8.46
CA ARG A 176 0.78 -3.91 7.33
C ARG A 176 0.00 -2.66 7.73
N PRO A 177 -0.47 -1.81 6.81
CA PRO A 177 -1.27 -0.66 7.22
C PRO A 177 -2.63 -1.12 7.79
N ALA A 178 -3.08 -0.47 8.87
CA ALA A 178 -4.41 -0.66 9.41
C ALA A 178 -5.31 0.51 8.98
N ASN A 179 -6.48 0.21 8.43
CA ASN A 179 -7.43 1.20 7.92
C ASN A 179 -8.68 1.31 8.79
N CYS A 180 -9.17 2.54 8.95
CA CYS A 180 -10.49 2.86 9.46
C CYS A 180 -11.20 3.77 8.46
N GLU A 181 -12.38 3.37 8.00
CA GLU A 181 -13.22 4.15 7.08
C GLU A 181 -14.64 4.26 7.61
N TRP A 182 -15.23 5.44 7.51
CA TRP A 182 -16.60 5.71 7.92
C TRP A 182 -17.19 6.86 7.12
N LEU A 183 -18.50 7.09 7.27
CA LEU A 183 -19.18 8.26 6.72
C LEU A 183 -19.69 9.11 7.89
N PRO A 184 -19.08 10.28 8.17
CA PRO A 184 -19.56 11.19 9.20
C PRO A 184 -20.99 11.66 8.90
N LEU A 185 -21.87 11.56 9.91
CA LEU A 185 -23.23 12.10 9.82
C LEU A 185 -23.23 13.63 10.00
N PHE A 186 -22.34 14.13 10.85
CA PHE A 186 -22.16 15.55 11.12
C PHE A 186 -20.71 15.95 10.85
N THR A 187 -20.50 17.25 10.61
CA THR A 187 -19.16 17.83 10.55
C THR A 187 -18.70 18.05 11.97
N GLU A 188 -17.74 17.27 12.43
CA GLU A 188 -17.30 17.28 13.81
C GLU A 188 -15.84 16.84 13.94
N ARG A 189 -15.31 16.98 15.16
CA ARG A 189 -13.96 16.59 15.51
C ARG A 189 -13.96 15.16 16.05
N TYR A 190 -13.22 14.29 15.37
CA TYR A 190 -12.97 12.91 15.79
C TYR A 190 -11.64 12.83 16.54
N GLN A 191 -11.54 11.91 17.48
CA GLN A 191 -10.30 11.56 18.17
C GLN A 191 -9.69 10.31 17.55
N ILE A 192 -8.42 10.41 17.14
CA ILE A 192 -7.61 9.34 16.61
C ILE A 192 -6.54 9.02 17.66
N ASN A 193 -6.67 7.84 18.27
CA ASN A 193 -5.81 7.38 19.33
C ASN A 193 -4.87 6.30 18.80
N ILE A 194 -3.56 6.51 18.93
CA ILE A 194 -2.53 5.57 18.51
C ILE A 194 -1.85 5.04 19.77
N ARG A 195 -1.79 3.72 19.95
CA ARG A 195 -1.26 3.09 21.16
C ARG A 195 -0.25 2.01 20.84
N THR A 196 0.70 1.80 21.75
CA THR A 196 1.58 0.64 21.76
C THR A 196 1.68 0.05 23.15
N SER A 197 1.89 -1.26 23.24
CA SER A 197 2.26 -1.97 24.47
C SER A 197 3.77 -2.23 24.56
N GLU A 198 4.55 -1.77 23.58
CA GLU A 198 5.99 -1.97 23.55
C GLU A 198 6.69 -1.17 24.66
N SER A 199 7.79 -1.72 25.18
CA SER A 199 8.63 -1.09 26.20
C SER A 199 9.55 0.00 25.65
N ARG A 200 9.54 0.22 24.33
CA ARG A 200 10.30 1.28 23.64
C ARG A 200 9.38 2.11 22.75
N PRO A 201 9.73 3.36 22.45
CA PRO A 201 8.97 4.18 21.52
C PRO A 201 8.84 3.52 20.14
N VAL A 202 7.65 3.59 19.53
CA VAL A 202 7.37 3.00 18.21
C VAL A 202 7.01 4.09 17.19
N PRO A 203 7.79 4.26 16.11
CA PRO A 203 7.47 5.21 15.06
C PRO A 203 6.33 4.70 14.17
N TYR A 204 5.55 5.64 13.62
CA TYR A 204 4.45 5.34 12.72
C TYR A 204 4.27 6.47 11.68
N TYR A 205 3.51 6.19 10.61
CA TYR A 205 2.85 7.23 9.82
C TYR A 205 1.33 7.14 10.00
N LEU A 206 0.69 8.29 10.15
CA LEU A 206 -0.76 8.43 10.07
C LEU A 206 -1.10 9.06 8.72
N VAL A 207 -2.01 8.46 7.97
CA VAL A 207 -2.51 8.99 6.68
C VAL A 207 -3.99 9.30 6.84
N SER A 208 -4.44 10.45 6.35
CA SER A 208 -5.87 10.83 6.37
C SER A 208 -6.27 11.64 5.14
N ASN A 209 -7.57 11.89 4.98
CA ASN A 209 -8.13 12.69 3.88
C ASN A 209 -8.83 13.97 4.34
#